data_AF-C9JEN1-F1
#
_entry.id   AF-C9JEN1-F1
#
_cell.length_a   1.000
_cell.length_b   1.000
_cell.length_c   1.000
_cell.angle_alpha   90.00
_cell.angle_beta   90.00
_cell.angle_gamma   90.00
#
_symmetry.space_group_name_H-M   'P 1'
#
loop_
_entity.id
_entity.type
_entity.pdbx_description
1 polymer ?
#
loop_
_entity_poly.entity_id
_entity_poly.type
_entity_poly.pdbx_seq_one_letter_code
_entity_poly.pdbx_strand_id
1 'polypeptide(L)'
;MRMSVGLSLLLPLSGRTFLLLLSVVMAQSHWPSEPSEAVRDWENQLEASMHSVLSDLHEAVPTVVGIPDGTAVVGRSFRVTIPTDLIASSGDIIKVSAAGKEALPSWLHWDSQSHTLEGLPLDTDKGVHYISVS
;
A
#
# COMPACT_ATOMS: atom_id res chain seq x y z
N MET A 1 -1.78 62.11 -13.35
CA MET A 1 -0.90 62.37 -14.51
C MET A 1 0.33 61.47 -14.34
N ARG A 2 0.53 60.50 -15.25
CA ARG A 2 1.60 59.48 -15.25
C ARG A 2 2.89 60.08 -15.82
N MET A 3 4.07 59.75 -15.27
CA MET A 3 5.38 59.57 -15.97
C MET A 3 6.33 58.80 -15.03
N SER A 4 6.58 57.49 -15.20
CA SER A 4 7.59 56.81 -16.04
C SER A 4 9.08 57.04 -15.69
N VAL A 5 9.65 56.02 -15.01
CA VAL A 5 10.94 55.30 -15.16
C VAL A 5 12.10 55.95 -15.95
N GLY A 6 13.30 55.91 -15.35
CA GLY A 6 14.59 55.99 -16.04
C GLY A 6 15.72 55.33 -15.24
N LEU A 7 16.05 54.08 -15.60
CA LEU A 7 17.24 53.34 -15.18
C LEU A 7 18.48 53.90 -15.89
N SER A 8 19.56 54.21 -15.17
CA SER A 8 20.91 54.34 -15.75
C SER A 8 21.99 53.99 -14.72
N LEU A 9 22.77 52.97 -15.08
CA LEU A 9 23.93 52.43 -14.39
C LEU A 9 25.00 53.49 -14.08
N LEU A 10 25.71 53.31 -12.95
CA LEU A 10 27.15 53.57 -12.82
C LEU A 10 27.68 52.83 -11.56
N LEU A 11 28.16 51.61 -11.75
CA LEU A 11 29.07 50.89 -10.83
C LEU A 11 30.50 51.40 -11.08
N PRO A 12 31.45 51.37 -10.11
CA PRO A 12 32.07 50.08 -9.76
C PRO A 12 32.66 49.90 -8.35
N LEU A 13 32.91 48.62 -8.05
CA LEU A 13 34.03 48.09 -7.26
C LEU A 13 34.06 48.30 -5.74
N SER A 14 33.93 47.19 -4.99
CA SER A 14 35.09 46.62 -4.27
C SER A 14 34.66 45.37 -3.49
N GLY A 15 35.05 44.19 -3.98
CA GLY A 15 34.80 42.89 -3.31
C GLY A 15 35.45 42.75 -1.92
N ARG A 16 36.18 43.76 -1.44
CA ARG A 16 36.83 43.75 -0.12
C ARG A 16 35.83 43.83 1.03
N THR A 17 34.74 44.57 0.87
CA THR A 17 33.72 44.69 1.93
C THR A 17 32.92 43.39 2.06
N PHE A 18 32.71 42.69 0.94
CA PHE A 18 32.02 41.41 0.91
C PHE A 18 32.84 40.30 1.58
N LEU A 19 34.16 40.29 1.36
CA LEU A 19 35.08 39.34 2.03
C LEU A 19 35.15 39.56 3.54
N LEU A 20 35.09 40.80 4.02
CA LEU A 20 35.12 41.07 5.46
C LEU A 20 33.82 40.65 6.16
N LEU A 21 32.67 40.90 5.55
CA LEU A 21 31.38 40.40 6.04
C LEU A 21 31.32 38.86 6.05
N LEU A 22 31.89 38.21 5.03
CA LEU A 22 32.01 36.75 5.00
C LEU A 22 32.97 36.21 6.08
N SER A 23 34.03 36.96 6.43
CA SER A 23 34.97 36.53 7.47
C SER A 23 34.41 36.67 8.90
N VAL A 24 33.63 37.70 9.18
CA VAL A 24 33.00 37.89 10.50
C VAL A 24 31.88 36.87 10.75
N VAL A 25 31.19 36.43 9.70
CA VAL A 25 30.17 35.36 9.79
C VAL A 25 30.77 33.94 9.83
N MET A 26 32.09 33.77 9.76
CA MET A 26 32.71 32.44 9.93
C MET A 26 33.30 32.24 11.33
N ALA A 27 33.36 33.30 12.14
CA ALA A 27 33.93 33.23 13.49
C ALA A 27 32.90 32.83 14.56
N GLN A 28 31.59 32.96 14.28
CA GLN A 28 30.50 32.56 15.20
C GLN A 28 29.90 31.19 14.86
N SER A 29 30.32 30.57 13.75
CA SER A 29 30.06 29.16 13.49
C SER A 29 30.96 28.35 14.41
N HIS A 30 30.51 28.17 15.65
CA HIS A 30 31.05 27.19 16.58
C HIS A 30 30.85 25.80 15.96
N TRP A 31 31.78 25.41 15.09
CA TRP A 31 31.83 24.12 14.44
C TRP A 31 32.35 23.12 15.48
N PRO A 32 31.53 22.17 15.96
CA PRO A 32 32.02 21.15 16.87
C PRO A 32 33.10 20.34 16.16
N SER A 33 34.25 20.21 16.81
CA SER A 33 35.49 19.65 16.26
C SER A 33 35.51 18.12 16.11
N GLU A 34 34.35 17.47 16.05
CA GLU A 34 34.23 16.02 15.81
C GLU A 34 33.42 15.75 14.52
N PRO A 35 33.98 16.09 13.34
CA PRO A 35 33.31 15.89 12.06
C PRO A 35 32.95 14.43 11.80
N SER A 36 33.66 13.49 12.43
CA SER A 36 33.44 12.05 12.30
C SER A 36 32.16 11.53 12.96
N GLU A 37 31.61 12.22 13.97
CA GLU A 37 30.36 11.80 14.62
C GLU A 37 29.14 12.35 13.89
N ALA A 38 29.17 13.64 13.54
CA ALA A 38 28.08 14.27 12.80
C ALA A 38 27.91 13.65 11.40
N VAL A 39 28.99 13.45 10.64
CA VAL A 39 28.91 12.84 9.31
C VAL A 39 28.36 11.41 9.38
N ARG A 40 28.78 10.65 10.41
CA ARG A 40 28.33 9.29 10.64
C ARG A 40 26.87 9.22 11.08
N ASP A 41 26.39 10.22 11.80
CA ASP A 41 24.96 10.39 12.13
C ASP A 41 24.13 10.67 10.87
N TRP A 42 24.62 11.53 9.97
CA TRP A 42 23.97 11.80 8.68
C TRP A 42 23.91 10.55 7.77
N GLU A 43 24.99 9.76 7.70
CA GLU A 43 25.00 8.49 6.97
C GLU A 43 24.01 7.48 7.57
N ASN A 44 23.99 7.34 8.91
CA ASN A 44 23.02 6.47 9.59
C ASN A 44 21.57 6.92 9.34
N GLN A 45 21.30 8.23 9.30
CA GLN A 45 19.96 8.76 9.00
C GLN A 45 19.52 8.51 7.54
N LEU A 46 20.44 8.63 6.59
CA LEU A 46 20.20 8.34 5.17
C LEU A 46 19.92 6.84 4.97
N GLU A 47 20.72 5.98 5.58
CA GLU A 47 20.53 4.52 5.59
C GLU A 47 19.20 4.14 6.23
N ALA A 48 18.86 4.70 7.40
CA ALA A 48 17.59 4.45 8.07
C ALA A 48 16.38 4.93 7.24
N SER A 49 16.50 6.06 6.56
CA SER A 49 15.45 6.59 5.68
C SER A 49 15.28 5.73 4.42
N MET A 50 16.36 5.27 3.79
CA MET A 50 16.28 4.39 2.61
C MET A 50 15.65 3.04 2.94
N HIS A 51 15.95 2.47 4.11
CA HIS A 51 15.30 1.25 4.59
C HIS A 51 13.80 1.44 4.89
N SER A 52 13.39 2.62 5.36
CA SER A 52 11.96 2.92 5.59
C SER A 52 11.17 2.94 4.28
N VAL A 53 11.69 3.59 3.22
CA VAL A 53 11.01 3.67 1.91
C VAL A 53 10.86 2.28 1.26
N LEU A 54 11.82 1.39 1.47
CA LEU A 54 11.77 0.00 1.04
C LEU A 54 10.80 -0.86 1.86
N SER A 55 10.61 -0.53 3.15
CA SER A 55 9.68 -1.23 4.04
C SER A 55 8.23 -0.81 3.80
N ASP A 56 7.99 0.45 3.43
CA ASP A 56 6.68 0.97 3.02
C ASP A 56 6.23 0.40 1.66
N LEU A 57 7.16 -0.09 0.82
CA LEU A 57 6.84 -0.74 -0.45
C LEU A 57 6.64 -2.26 -0.31
N HIS A 58 6.39 -2.78 0.88
CA HIS A 58 5.72 -4.08 1.01
C HIS A 58 4.20 -3.86 0.90
N GLU A 59 3.75 -3.19 -0.16
CA GLU A 59 2.35 -3.29 -0.56
C GLU A 59 2.16 -4.69 -1.14
N ALA A 60 1.50 -5.55 -0.35
CA ALA A 60 1.07 -6.87 -0.81
C ALA A 60 0.18 -6.66 -2.03
N VAL A 61 0.70 -6.96 -3.22
CA VAL A 61 -0.09 -6.96 -4.45
C VAL A 61 -1.25 -7.94 -4.23
N PRO A 62 -2.52 -7.50 -4.32
CA PRO A 62 -3.64 -8.39 -4.10
C PRO A 62 -3.66 -9.44 -5.22
N THR A 63 -3.40 -10.69 -4.87
CA THR A 63 -3.54 -11.82 -5.80
C THR A 63 -5.02 -12.01 -6.10
N VAL A 64 -5.44 -11.71 -7.33
CA VAL A 64 -6.79 -12.01 -7.80
C VAL A 64 -6.85 -13.48 -8.19
N VAL A 65 -7.52 -14.29 -7.37
CA VAL A 65 -7.77 -15.71 -7.63
C VAL A 65 -9.07 -15.87 -8.39
N GLY A 66 -9.01 -16.46 -9.59
CA GLY A 66 -10.20 -16.88 -10.32
C GLY A 66 -10.69 -18.23 -9.82
N ILE A 67 -11.86 -18.28 -9.17
CA ILE A 67 -12.57 -19.52 -8.87
C ILE A 67 -13.44 -19.87 -10.08
N PRO A 68 -13.29 -21.06 -10.70
CA PRO A 68 -14.11 -21.43 -11.84
C PRO A 68 -15.58 -21.67 -11.45
N ASP A 69 -16.48 -21.41 -12.38
CA ASP A 69 -17.91 -21.64 -12.18
C ASP A 69 -18.22 -23.13 -11.96
N GLY A 70 -19.13 -23.39 -11.03
CA GLY A 70 -19.64 -24.73 -10.72
C GLY A 70 -21.01 -24.99 -11.35
N THR A 71 -21.30 -26.25 -11.68
CA THR A 71 -22.65 -26.69 -12.05
C THR A 71 -23.17 -27.70 -11.03
N ALA A 72 -24.39 -27.49 -10.54
CA ALA A 72 -25.08 -28.42 -9.66
C ALA A 72 -26.32 -29.00 -10.35
N VAL A 73 -26.67 -30.25 -10.03
CA VAL A 73 -27.84 -30.94 -10.60
C VAL A 73 -28.82 -31.24 -9.48
N VAL A 74 -30.08 -30.87 -9.68
CA VAL A 74 -31.16 -31.10 -8.70
C VAL A 74 -31.16 -32.56 -8.22
N GLY A 75 -31.20 -32.76 -6.90
CA GLY A 75 -31.22 -34.07 -6.26
C GLY A 75 -29.87 -34.80 -6.24
N ARG A 76 -28.78 -34.18 -6.69
CA ARG A 76 -27.41 -34.74 -6.62
C ARG A 76 -26.54 -33.90 -5.69
N SER A 77 -25.72 -34.57 -4.87
CA SER A 77 -24.78 -33.86 -3.99
C SER A 77 -23.82 -32.99 -4.81
N PHE A 78 -23.70 -31.74 -4.39
CA PHE A 78 -22.74 -30.78 -4.90
C PHE A 78 -21.61 -30.64 -3.87
N ARG A 79 -20.37 -30.60 -4.36
CA ARG A 79 -19.18 -30.35 -3.54
C ARG A 79 -18.08 -29.73 -4.40
N VAL A 80 -17.50 -28.64 -3.93
CA VAL A 80 -16.35 -27.99 -4.55
C VAL A 80 -15.38 -27.53 -3.47
N THR A 81 -14.08 -27.71 -3.71
CA THR A 81 -13.02 -27.20 -2.83
C THR A 81 -12.64 -25.80 -3.28
N ILE A 82 -12.61 -24.86 -2.33
CA ILE A 82 -12.21 -23.48 -2.59
C ILE A 82 -10.73 -23.34 -2.21
N PRO A 83 -9.85 -22.87 -3.11
CA PRO A 83 -8.42 -22.73 -2.85
C PRO A 83 -8.17 -21.50 -1.96
N THR A 84 -8.52 -21.58 -0.68
CA THR A 84 -8.43 -20.48 0.30
C THR A 84 -7.01 -19.99 0.53
N ASP A 85 -6.01 -20.87 0.40
CA ASP A 85 -4.57 -20.55 0.49
C ASP A 85 -4.13 -19.47 -0.51
N LEU A 86 -4.81 -19.38 -1.65
CA LEU A 86 -4.53 -18.36 -2.67
C LEU A 86 -5.29 -17.05 -2.39
N ILE A 87 -6.37 -17.11 -1.61
CA ILE A 87 -7.33 -16.01 -1.43
C ILE A 87 -7.00 -15.19 -0.19
N ALA A 88 -6.56 -15.83 0.89
CA ALA A 88 -6.25 -15.16 2.14
C ALA A 88 -4.95 -15.66 2.76
N SER A 89 -4.31 -14.81 3.54
CA SER A 89 -3.05 -15.14 4.20
C SER A 89 -3.28 -16.05 5.40
N SER A 90 -2.24 -16.78 5.81
CA SER A 90 -2.27 -17.62 7.01
C SER A 90 -2.77 -16.86 8.24
N GLY A 91 -3.98 -17.18 8.69
CA GLY A 91 -4.62 -16.56 9.87
C GLY A 91 -5.85 -15.71 9.55
N ASP A 92 -6.11 -15.42 8.28
CA ASP A 92 -7.31 -14.71 7.85
C ASP A 92 -8.55 -15.62 7.95
N ILE A 93 -9.68 -15.03 8.34
CA ILE A 93 -10.96 -15.72 8.44
C ILE A 93 -11.66 -15.64 7.10
N ILE A 94 -11.80 -16.79 6.42
CA ILE A 94 -12.56 -16.89 5.18
C ILE A 94 -14.06 -16.83 5.46
N LYS A 95 -14.74 -15.87 4.84
CA LYS A 95 -16.20 -15.76 4.80
C LYS A 95 -16.71 -16.14 3.41
N VAL A 96 -17.65 -17.09 3.39
CA VAL A 96 -18.33 -17.53 2.16
C VAL A 96 -19.81 -17.19 2.27
N SER A 97 -20.34 -16.47 1.29
CA SER A 97 -21.72 -15.97 1.29
C SER A 97 -22.27 -15.83 -0.13
N ALA A 98 -23.58 -15.63 -0.30
CA ALA A 98 -24.08 -15.20 -1.60
C ALA A 98 -23.65 -13.75 -1.88
N ALA A 99 -23.33 -13.44 -3.14
CA ALA A 99 -22.89 -12.09 -3.52
C ALA A 99 -23.92 -11.02 -3.10
N GLY A 100 -23.46 -10.02 -2.33
CA GLY A 100 -24.30 -8.95 -1.81
C GLY A 100 -25.22 -9.35 -0.64
N LYS A 101 -25.03 -10.52 -0.04
CA LYS A 101 -25.79 -11.01 1.12
C LYS A 101 -24.86 -11.50 2.22
N GLU A 102 -25.40 -11.65 3.42
CA GLU A 102 -24.66 -12.18 4.58
C GLU A 102 -24.72 -13.71 4.68
N ALA A 103 -25.69 -14.34 4.03
CA ALA A 103 -25.96 -15.77 4.13
C ALA A 103 -25.80 -16.47 2.77
N LEU A 104 -25.47 -17.76 2.82
CA LEU A 104 -25.47 -18.65 1.66
C LEU A 104 -26.91 -18.98 1.20
N PRO A 105 -27.10 -19.39 -0.06
CA PRO A 105 -28.32 -20.04 -0.49
C PRO A 105 -28.64 -21.24 0.41
N SER A 106 -29.91 -21.49 0.70
CA SER A 106 -30.35 -22.51 1.65
C SER A 106 -29.89 -23.94 1.32
N TRP A 107 -29.57 -24.21 0.06
CA TRP A 107 -29.11 -25.51 -0.42
C TRP A 107 -27.58 -25.69 -0.32
N LEU A 108 -26.85 -24.64 0.10
CA LEU A 108 -25.39 -24.63 0.23
C LEU A 108 -24.94 -24.47 1.70
N HIS A 109 -23.80 -25.08 2.01
CA HIS A 109 -23.13 -25.04 3.29
C HIS A 109 -21.61 -24.90 3.09
N TRP A 110 -20.97 -24.05 3.89
CA TRP A 110 -19.53 -23.89 3.91
C TRP A 110 -18.93 -24.66 5.09
N ASP A 111 -18.07 -25.63 4.78
CA ASP A 111 -17.23 -26.31 5.75
C ASP A 111 -15.85 -25.64 5.78
N SER A 112 -15.61 -24.87 6.84
CA SER A 112 -14.35 -24.16 7.06
C SER A 112 -13.18 -25.07 7.44
N GLN A 113 -13.43 -26.30 7.88
CA GLN A 113 -12.36 -27.25 8.23
C GLN A 113 -11.79 -27.91 6.97
N SER A 114 -12.66 -28.27 6.02
CA SER A 114 -12.24 -28.90 4.76
C SER A 114 -12.06 -27.91 3.60
N HIS A 115 -12.39 -26.62 3.82
CA HIS A 115 -12.45 -25.59 2.80
C HIS A 115 -13.34 -26.00 1.61
N THR A 116 -14.48 -26.64 1.92
CA THR A 116 -15.42 -27.11 0.90
C THR A 116 -16.77 -26.42 0.99
N LEU A 117 -17.28 -26.06 -0.18
CA LEU A 117 -18.66 -25.62 -0.35
C LEU A 117 -19.46 -26.83 -0.83
N GLU A 118 -20.45 -27.22 -0.05
CA GLU A 118 -21.23 -28.43 -0.27
C GLU A 118 -22.74 -28.16 -0.21
N GLY A 119 -23.53 -29.05 -0.78
CA GLY A 119 -24.97 -28.83 -0.82
C GLY A 119 -25.76 -29.89 -1.56
N LEU A 120 -27.09 -29.74 -1.54
CA LEU A 120 -28.03 -30.56 -2.28
C LEU A 120 -29.11 -29.65 -2.89
N PRO A 121 -29.01 -29.29 -4.17
CA PRO A 121 -30.01 -28.44 -4.81
C PRO A 121 -31.35 -29.16 -4.95
N LEU A 122 -32.43 -28.45 -4.61
CA LEU A 122 -33.81 -28.86 -4.82
C LEU A 122 -34.37 -28.18 -6.09
N ASP A 123 -35.61 -28.54 -6.46
CA ASP A 123 -36.26 -27.96 -7.64
C ASP A 123 -36.40 -26.43 -7.55
N THR A 124 -36.57 -25.92 -6.33
CA THR A 124 -36.66 -24.48 -6.00
C THR A 124 -35.34 -23.74 -6.16
N ASP A 125 -34.21 -24.44 -6.24
CA ASP A 125 -32.87 -23.85 -6.29
C ASP A 125 -32.33 -23.70 -7.71
N LYS A 126 -33.13 -24.00 -8.74
CA LYS A 126 -32.73 -23.83 -10.14
C LYS A 126 -32.37 -22.38 -10.44
N GLY A 127 -31.29 -22.20 -11.20
CA GLY A 127 -30.81 -20.89 -11.64
C GLY A 127 -29.32 -20.70 -11.36
N VAL A 128 -28.88 -19.45 -11.49
CA VAL A 128 -27.49 -19.06 -11.22
C VAL A 128 -27.43 -18.46 -9.81
N HIS A 129 -26.51 -18.97 -8.99
CA HIS A 129 -26.23 -18.45 -7.66
C HIS A 129 -24.81 -17.88 -7.65
N TYR A 130 -24.69 -16.57 -7.42
CA TYR A 130 -23.40 -15.92 -7.28
C TYR A 130 -22.89 -16.05 -5.84
N ILE A 131 -21.68 -16.57 -5.69
CA ILE A 131 -21.03 -16.79 -4.39
C ILE A 131 -19.84 -15.84 -4.25
N SER A 132 -19.75 -15.19 -3.10
CA SER A 132 -18.63 -14.34 -2.71
C SER A 132 -17.76 -15.09 -1.69
N VAL A 133 -16.45 -15.04 -1.91
CA VAL A 133 -15.43 -15.52 -0.98
C VAL A 133 -14.55 -14.32 -0.64
N SER A 134 -14.42 -14.02 0.65
CA SER A 134 -13.68 -12.87 1.18
C SER A 134 -12.92 -13.24 2.43
#